data_AF-A0A139HYV1-F1
#
_entry.id   AF-A0A139HYV1-F1
#
_cell.length_a   1.000
_cell.length_b   1.000
_cell.length_c   1.000
_cell.angle_alpha   90.00
_cell.angle_beta   90.00
_cell.angle_gamma   90.00
#
_symmetry.space_group_name_H-M   'P 1'
#
loop_
_entity.id
_entity.type
_entity.pdbx_description
1 polymer ?
#
loop_
_entity_poly.entity_id
_entity_poly.type
_entity_poly.pdbx_seq_one_letter_code
_entity_poly.pdbx_strand_id
1 'polypeptide(L)'
;MGMDGKYHSCIYLNLNSPLYIVFYCIHAPILRPLVPRTSNILVSLTSDLNSTPDTTQLHRSDTFVKDHGELNKQSSGGTSKEPKRRKKKMPSFRRTLDYIYLAFFLIHIPIVICVDIYPLYPPSLIPTFMTDLRRWYIHTYNDQFFVKPPAWFTLYIWLELIYHIPLSLYAVQALWSNADPKTPIHLLIYAIQTAVTTATCIADYMSWGSHTNEQKLELGKLYVPYLMVSVFMGVDMYSRLVAAVSGRYIGGRDGASKKKN
;
A
#
# COMPACT_ATOMS: atom_id res chain seq x y z
N MET A 1 52.75 -1.21 -10.53
CA MET A 1 52.60 -2.12 -9.38
C MET A 1 52.07 -1.32 -8.20
N GLY A 2 51.01 -1.79 -7.56
CA GLY A 2 50.47 -1.18 -6.34
C GLY A 2 49.00 -0.76 -6.47
N MET A 3 48.10 -1.75 -6.39
CA MET A 3 46.73 -1.55 -5.93
C MET A 3 46.79 -1.00 -4.50
N ASP A 4 45.84 -0.14 -4.12
CA ASP A 4 45.08 -0.20 -2.86
C ASP A 4 44.26 1.07 -2.65
N GLY A 5 42.97 1.00 -2.97
CA GLY A 5 41.99 2.05 -2.72
C GLY A 5 40.62 1.43 -2.60
N LYS A 6 40.27 1.01 -1.38
CA LYS A 6 39.02 0.36 -1.02
C LYS A 6 37.81 1.16 -1.52
N TYR A 7 37.06 0.57 -2.44
CA TYR A 7 35.70 1.01 -2.80
C TYR A 7 34.78 0.79 -1.59
N HIS A 8 34.64 1.81 -0.75
CA HIS A 8 33.53 1.89 0.17
C HIS A 8 32.28 2.28 -0.62
N SER A 9 31.54 1.28 -1.11
CA SER A 9 30.15 1.43 -1.56
C SER A 9 29.27 1.71 -0.34
N CYS A 10 29.36 2.93 0.20
CA CYS A 10 28.26 3.51 0.95
C CYS A 10 27.29 4.10 -0.08
N ILE A 11 26.16 3.43 -0.27
CA ILE A 11 24.96 4.04 -0.83
C ILE A 11 24.58 5.14 0.16
N TYR A 12 25.16 6.33 -0.02
CA TYR A 12 24.65 7.54 0.62
C TYR A 12 23.28 7.79 0.01
N LEU A 13 22.23 7.33 0.69
CA LEU A 13 20.91 7.94 0.59
C LEU A 13 21.12 9.42 0.90
N ASN A 14 21.18 10.23 -0.16
CA ASN A 14 21.37 11.67 -0.06
C ASN A 14 20.13 12.27 0.62
N LEU A 15 20.26 12.58 1.92
CA LEU A 15 19.21 13.18 2.77
C LEU A 15 18.71 14.54 2.26
N ASN A 16 19.39 15.16 1.28
CA ASN A 16 18.98 16.42 0.64
C ASN A 16 18.26 16.21 -0.70
N SER A 17 17.92 14.97 -1.10
CA SER A 17 17.10 14.75 -2.28
C SER A 17 15.61 15.02 -1.96
N PRO A 18 14.89 15.85 -2.72
CA PRO A 18 13.45 16.02 -2.57
C PRO A 18 12.67 14.73 -2.96
N LEU A 19 13.30 13.75 -3.61
CA LEU A 19 12.79 12.37 -3.66
C LEU A 19 12.73 11.74 -2.26
N TYR A 20 13.72 11.98 -1.38
CA TYR A 20 13.62 11.62 0.03
C TYR A 20 12.46 12.33 0.71
N ILE A 21 12.17 13.60 0.40
CA ILE A 21 10.99 14.30 0.96
C ILE A 21 9.69 13.61 0.52
N VAL A 22 9.58 13.17 -0.74
CA VAL A 22 8.42 12.38 -1.20
C VAL A 22 8.37 11.02 -0.48
N PHE A 23 9.49 10.30 -0.38
CA PHE A 23 9.57 9.04 0.37
C PHE A 23 9.29 9.19 1.89
N TYR A 24 9.72 10.31 2.50
CA TYR A 24 9.63 10.62 3.93
C TYR A 24 8.25 11.17 4.32
N CYS A 25 7.65 12.04 3.49
CA CYS A 25 6.25 12.47 3.63
C CYS A 25 5.27 11.30 3.49
N ILE A 26 5.62 10.28 2.70
CA ILE A 26 4.81 9.05 2.55
C ILE A 26 5.07 8.04 3.70
N HIS A 27 6.26 8.01 4.30
CA HIS A 27 6.57 7.14 5.46
C HIS A 27 6.17 7.71 6.83
N ALA A 28 5.98 9.03 6.97
CA ALA A 28 5.66 9.69 8.23
C ALA A 28 4.36 9.21 8.93
N PRO A 29 3.29 8.73 8.26
CA PRO A 29 2.11 8.23 8.97
C PRO A 29 2.18 6.75 9.38
N ILE A 30 3.20 5.97 8.98
CA ILE A 30 3.26 4.52 9.23
C ILE A 30 4.17 4.14 10.41
N LEU A 31 5.02 5.06 10.89
CA LEU A 31 5.93 4.83 12.03
C LEU A 31 5.53 5.55 13.33
N ARG A 32 4.22 5.63 13.63
CA ARG A 32 3.77 6.00 14.99
C ARG A 32 3.03 4.85 15.67
N PRO A 33 3.72 3.83 16.22
CA PRO A 33 3.15 2.98 17.25
C PRO A 33 3.33 3.63 18.63
N LEU A 34 2.19 3.86 19.30
CA LEU A 34 2.01 3.77 20.75
C LEU A 34 3.00 4.53 21.66
N VAL A 35 2.68 5.79 21.98
CA VAL A 35 3.02 6.38 23.28
C VAL A 35 1.79 6.23 24.18
N PRO A 36 1.91 5.62 25.38
CA PRO A 36 0.77 5.35 26.24
C PRO A 36 0.16 6.64 26.80
N ARG A 37 -1.16 6.65 26.81
CA ARG A 37 -2.04 7.65 27.43
C ARG A 37 -1.88 7.55 28.95
N THR A 38 -0.99 8.36 29.53
CA THR A 38 -1.03 8.68 30.97
C THR A 38 -1.62 10.07 31.14
N SER A 39 -2.87 10.09 31.56
CA SER A 39 -3.59 11.25 32.06
C SER A 39 -3.05 11.66 33.44
N ASN A 40 -2.65 12.92 33.58
CA ASN A 40 -2.65 13.73 34.82
C ASN A 40 -2.83 15.18 34.31
N ILE A 41 -4.07 15.67 34.21
CA ILE A 41 -4.78 16.42 35.26
C ILE A 41 -3.88 17.53 35.85
N LEU A 42 -4.02 18.72 35.28
CA LEU A 42 -3.69 19.98 35.95
C LEU A 42 -4.67 21.04 35.46
N VAL A 43 -5.89 20.95 35.95
CA VAL A 43 -6.79 22.11 36.04
C VAL A 43 -6.95 22.38 37.52
N SER A 44 -6.16 23.33 37.97
CA SER A 44 -6.44 24.08 39.19
C SER A 44 -7.51 25.11 38.83
N LEU A 45 -8.64 25.10 39.52
CA LEU A 45 -9.35 26.28 40.01
C LEU A 45 -10.73 25.89 40.57
N THR A 46 -10.79 26.02 41.89
CA THR A 46 -11.85 26.66 42.69
C THR A 46 -13.19 25.99 42.88
N SER A 47 -13.59 26.11 44.15
CA SER A 47 -14.94 26.05 44.71
C SER A 47 -15.51 24.64 44.90
N ASP A 48 -16.14 24.32 46.01
CA ASP A 48 -16.19 24.82 47.38
C ASP A 48 -17.14 23.82 48.05
N LEU A 49 -16.93 23.57 49.34
CA LEU A 49 -18.02 23.35 50.29
C LEU A 49 -18.91 22.08 50.14
N ASN A 50 -18.67 21.17 51.08
CA ASN A 50 -19.62 20.81 52.15
C ASN A 50 -20.42 19.49 52.02
N SER A 51 -20.36 18.75 53.15
CA SER A 51 -21.45 17.96 53.75
C SER A 51 -21.87 16.61 53.15
N THR A 52 -21.46 15.53 53.83
CA THR A 52 -22.40 14.48 54.31
C THR A 52 -23.34 15.09 55.38
N PRO A 53 -24.49 14.49 55.79
CA PRO A 53 -24.87 13.06 55.76
C PRO A 53 -26.38 12.79 55.50
N ASP A 54 -26.84 11.60 55.90
CA ASP A 54 -28.21 11.16 56.29
C ASP A 54 -29.03 10.37 55.23
N THR A 55 -29.21 9.05 55.34
CA THR A 55 -30.06 8.19 56.23
C THR A 55 -31.53 8.11 55.81
N THR A 56 -32.08 6.90 55.93
CA THR A 56 -33.50 6.55 56.23
C THR A 56 -34.43 6.40 55.01
N GLN A 57 -34.67 5.15 54.58
CA GLN A 57 -35.88 4.32 54.87
C GLN A 57 -37.06 4.57 53.92
N LEU A 58 -37.64 3.50 53.36
CA LEU A 58 -38.88 2.87 53.89
C LEU A 58 -39.68 2.14 52.78
N HIS A 59 -40.05 0.88 53.08
CA HIS A 59 -41.29 0.19 52.68
C HIS A 59 -41.49 -0.17 51.17
N ARG A 60 -42.04 -1.32 50.77
CA ARG A 60 -42.96 -2.26 51.44
C ARG A 60 -42.98 -3.61 50.68
N SER A 61 -43.07 -4.66 51.49
CA SER A 61 -43.59 -6.04 51.31
C SER A 61 -44.82 -6.17 50.36
N ASP A 62 -45.23 -7.32 49.79
CA ASP A 62 -45.34 -8.66 50.35
C ASP A 62 -45.74 -9.73 49.28
N THR A 63 -45.27 -10.96 49.48
CA THR A 63 -45.88 -12.30 49.25
C THR A 63 -46.47 -12.74 47.89
N PHE A 64 -46.07 -13.92 47.40
CA PHE A 64 -46.80 -15.19 47.65
C PHE A 64 -46.06 -16.42 47.07
N VAL A 65 -46.25 -17.56 47.73
CA VAL A 65 -45.46 -18.82 47.72
C VAL A 65 -46.26 -19.96 47.06
N LYS A 66 -45.54 -20.98 46.53
CA LYS A 66 -45.85 -22.44 46.39
C LYS A 66 -45.59 -22.96 44.96
N ASP A 67 -45.08 -24.16 44.69
CA ASP A 67 -44.54 -25.26 45.52
C ASP A 67 -43.75 -26.26 44.65
N HIS A 68 -42.78 -26.92 45.29
CA HIS A 68 -42.21 -28.27 45.13
C HIS A 68 -41.85 -28.94 43.78
N GLY A 69 -40.61 -29.47 43.75
CA GLY A 69 -40.17 -30.59 42.92
C GLY A 69 -38.65 -30.85 42.99
N GLU A 70 -38.20 -31.60 44.00
CA GLU A 70 -36.82 -32.10 44.17
C GLU A 70 -36.37 -33.05 43.04
N LEU A 71 -35.07 -33.00 42.68
CA LEU A 71 -34.18 -34.19 42.65
C LEU A 71 -32.71 -33.81 42.29
N ASN A 72 -31.91 -33.71 43.37
CA ASN A 72 -30.60 -34.33 43.58
C ASN A 72 -29.34 -34.02 42.73
N LYS A 73 -28.31 -33.61 43.51
CA LYS A 73 -26.88 -33.99 43.49
C LYS A 73 -25.89 -33.34 42.52
N GLN A 74 -25.13 -32.41 43.11
CA GLN A 74 -23.73 -32.08 42.82
C GLN A 74 -22.84 -33.34 42.72
N SER A 75 -21.89 -33.37 41.78
CA SER A 75 -20.46 -33.18 42.10
C SER A 75 -19.55 -33.39 40.88
N SER A 76 -18.72 -32.37 40.64
CA SER A 76 -17.31 -32.40 40.22
C SER A 76 -16.89 -33.16 38.96
N GLY A 77 -16.41 -32.36 37.99
CA GLY A 77 -15.53 -32.83 36.92
C GLY A 77 -15.04 -31.65 36.10
N GLY A 78 -13.94 -31.04 36.54
CA GLY A 78 -13.33 -29.91 35.84
C GLY A 78 -12.87 -30.30 34.43
N THR A 79 -13.27 -29.51 33.44
CA THR A 79 -12.53 -29.40 32.19
C THR A 79 -12.07 -27.97 32.03
N SER A 80 -10.79 -27.78 32.34
CA SER A 80 -9.96 -26.64 32.00
C SER A 80 -10.32 -26.15 30.59
N LYS A 81 -10.80 -24.90 30.48
CA LYS A 81 -10.89 -24.22 29.19
C LYS A 81 -9.47 -23.92 28.75
N GLU A 82 -8.90 -24.83 27.96
CA GLU A 82 -7.62 -24.61 27.31
C GLU A 82 -7.73 -23.35 26.43
N PRO A 83 -6.85 -22.35 26.61
CA PRO A 83 -6.84 -21.19 25.73
C PRO A 83 -6.42 -21.70 24.35
N LYS A 84 -7.36 -21.72 23.39
CA LYS A 84 -7.04 -21.91 21.97
C LYS A 84 -6.00 -20.86 21.59
N ARG A 85 -4.73 -21.24 21.64
CA ARG A 85 -3.58 -20.44 21.22
C ARG A 85 -3.86 -20.10 19.76
N ARG A 86 -4.32 -18.87 19.53
CA ARG A 86 -4.67 -18.33 18.22
C ARG A 86 -3.39 -18.43 17.39
N LYS A 87 -3.24 -19.50 16.60
CA LYS A 87 -2.08 -19.67 15.72
C LYS A 87 -2.10 -18.47 14.79
N LYS A 88 -1.15 -17.56 14.96
CA LYS A 88 -0.95 -16.41 14.09
C LYS A 88 -0.58 -17.00 12.73
N LYS A 89 -1.59 -17.25 11.87
CA LYS A 89 -1.35 -17.68 10.49
C LYS A 89 -0.54 -16.54 9.87
N MET A 90 0.71 -16.83 9.54
CA MET A 90 1.50 -15.91 8.74
C MET A 90 0.71 -15.62 7.46
N PRO A 91 0.74 -14.38 6.95
CA PRO A 91 0.13 -14.09 5.66
C PRO A 91 0.68 -15.08 4.64
N SER A 92 -0.21 -15.65 3.82
CA SER A 92 0.23 -16.49 2.70
C SER A 92 1.17 -15.67 1.83
N PHE A 93 2.12 -16.32 1.14
CA PHE A 93 3.05 -15.62 0.24
C PHE A 93 2.32 -14.67 -0.73
N ARG A 94 1.18 -15.10 -1.27
CA ARG A 94 0.29 -14.26 -2.10
C ARG A 94 -0.21 -13.02 -1.38
N ARG A 95 -0.60 -13.15 -0.10
CA ARG A 95 -1.06 -12.01 0.70
C ARG A 95 0.07 -11.03 1.01
N THR A 96 1.29 -11.53 1.19
CA THR A 96 2.48 -10.67 1.30
C THR A 96 2.74 -9.91 0.01
N LEU A 97 2.64 -10.56 -1.16
CA LEU A 97 2.75 -9.89 -2.46
C LEU A 97 1.68 -8.81 -2.65
N ASP A 98 0.43 -9.09 -2.25
CA ASP A 98 -0.66 -8.11 -2.34
C ASP A 98 -0.38 -6.85 -1.51
N TYR A 99 0.26 -6.99 -0.34
CA TYR A 99 0.70 -5.84 0.46
C TYR A 99 1.85 -5.07 -0.19
N ILE A 100 2.77 -5.75 -0.88
CA ILE A 100 3.85 -5.10 -1.64
C ILE A 100 3.25 -4.28 -2.80
N TYR A 101 2.31 -4.85 -3.55
CA TYR A 101 1.62 -4.13 -4.63
C TYR A 101 0.78 -2.97 -4.10
N LEU A 102 0.12 -3.15 -2.96
CA LEU A 102 -0.60 -2.07 -2.29
C LEU A 102 0.34 -0.91 -1.95
N ALA A 103 1.49 -1.19 -1.33
CA ALA A 103 2.47 -0.17 -0.99
C ALA A 103 3.00 0.54 -2.24
N PHE A 104 3.25 -0.22 -3.31
CA PHE A 104 3.63 0.33 -4.61
C PHE A 104 2.58 1.32 -5.14
N PHE A 105 1.30 0.95 -5.19
CA PHE A 105 0.24 1.86 -5.67
C PHE A 105 0.04 3.08 -4.77
N LEU A 106 0.18 2.93 -3.46
CA LEU A 106 0.10 4.06 -2.51
C LEU A 106 1.23 5.08 -2.72
N ILE A 107 2.44 4.61 -3.06
CA ILE A 107 3.58 5.48 -3.39
C ILE A 107 3.42 6.04 -4.80
N HIS A 108 2.90 5.26 -5.74
CA HIS A 108 2.77 5.65 -7.14
C HIS A 108 1.79 6.80 -7.35
N ILE A 109 0.63 6.80 -6.67
CA ILE A 109 -0.39 7.86 -6.81
C ILE A 109 0.18 9.28 -6.62
N PRO A 110 0.84 9.61 -5.48
CA PRO A 110 1.40 10.96 -5.31
C PRO A 110 2.55 11.26 -6.27
N ILE A 111 3.31 10.25 -6.72
CA ILE A 111 4.36 10.45 -7.73
C ILE A 111 3.75 10.89 -9.06
N VAL A 112 2.73 10.18 -9.55
CA VAL A 112 2.08 10.52 -10.83
C VAL A 112 1.50 11.93 -10.77
N ILE A 113 0.83 12.27 -9.66
CA ILE A 113 0.20 13.57 -9.46
C ILE A 113 1.25 14.71 -9.38
N CYS A 114 2.35 14.51 -8.66
CA CYS A 114 3.31 15.58 -8.41
C CYS A 114 4.41 15.71 -9.47
N VAL A 115 4.76 14.61 -10.14
CA VAL A 115 5.94 14.53 -11.03
C VAL A 115 5.52 14.32 -12.47
N ASP A 116 4.75 13.26 -12.73
CA ASP A 116 4.55 12.79 -14.11
C ASP A 116 3.59 13.69 -14.89
N ILE A 117 2.41 13.99 -14.31
CA ILE A 117 1.40 14.84 -14.94
C ILE A 117 1.70 16.34 -14.80
N TYR A 118 2.85 16.71 -14.22
CA TYR A 118 3.29 18.11 -14.07
C TYR A 118 3.06 18.97 -15.34
N PRO A 119 3.42 18.52 -16.56
CA PRO A 119 3.26 19.33 -17.76
C PRO A 119 1.80 19.58 -18.17
N LEU A 120 0.85 18.80 -17.64
CA LEU A 120 -0.58 18.92 -17.94
C LEU A 120 -1.30 19.93 -17.03
N TYR A 121 -0.68 20.35 -15.92
CA TYR A 121 -1.30 21.32 -15.03
C TYR A 121 -1.37 22.71 -15.67
N PRO A 122 -2.48 23.44 -15.51
CA PRO A 122 -2.48 24.87 -15.79
C PRO A 122 -1.54 25.58 -14.80
N PRO A 123 -0.85 26.66 -15.22
CA PRO A 123 0.13 27.35 -14.37
C PRO A 123 -0.41 27.81 -13.00
N SER A 124 -1.71 28.08 -12.91
CA SER A 124 -2.38 28.51 -11.67
C SER A 124 -2.51 27.41 -10.61
N LEU A 125 -2.42 26.14 -11.00
CA LEU A 125 -2.58 24.98 -10.10
C LEU A 125 -1.24 24.35 -9.71
N ILE A 126 -0.12 24.85 -10.23
CA ILE A 126 1.22 24.30 -9.94
C ILE A 126 1.75 24.94 -8.66
N PRO A 127 1.84 24.20 -7.55
CA PRO A 127 2.48 24.69 -6.34
C PRO A 127 4.00 24.81 -6.55
N THR A 128 4.63 25.72 -5.82
CA THR A 128 6.07 25.98 -5.93
C THR A 128 6.92 24.73 -5.73
N PHE A 129 6.56 23.88 -4.76
CA PHE A 129 7.31 22.66 -4.46
C PHE A 129 7.39 21.69 -5.64
N MET A 130 6.35 21.59 -6.48
CA MET A 130 6.35 20.72 -7.66
C MET A 130 7.35 21.24 -8.69
N THR A 131 7.42 22.56 -8.85
CA THR A 131 8.39 23.20 -9.74
C THR A 131 9.81 22.98 -9.25
N ASP A 132 10.05 23.15 -7.95
CA ASP A 132 11.37 22.96 -7.36
C ASP A 132 11.83 21.49 -7.42
N LEU A 133 10.92 20.55 -7.16
CA LEU A 133 11.15 19.12 -7.34
C LEU A 133 11.53 18.79 -8.79
N ARG A 134 10.80 19.33 -9.77
CA ARG A 134 11.10 19.14 -11.19
C ARG A 134 12.46 19.72 -11.58
N ARG A 135 12.78 20.94 -11.12
CA ARG A 135 14.09 21.58 -11.38
C ARG A 135 15.22 20.76 -10.80
N TRP A 136 15.08 20.30 -9.55
CA TRP A 136 16.06 19.44 -8.92
C TRP A 136 16.24 18.13 -9.70
N TYR A 137 15.15 17.51 -10.14
CA TYR A 137 15.18 16.26 -10.90
C TYR A 137 15.93 16.43 -12.23
N ILE A 138 15.59 17.48 -12.99
CA ILE A 138 16.28 17.82 -14.25
C ILE A 138 17.76 18.10 -14.00
N HIS A 139 18.10 18.86 -12.96
CA HIS A 139 19.50 19.16 -12.64
C HIS A 139 20.29 17.91 -12.21
N THR A 140 19.65 16.97 -11.52
CA THR A 140 20.31 15.77 -10.99
C THR A 140 20.50 14.68 -12.05
N TYR A 141 19.47 14.44 -12.87
CA TYR A 141 19.44 13.31 -13.81
C TYR A 141 19.59 13.72 -15.28
N ASN A 142 19.45 15.01 -15.61
CA ASN A 142 19.43 15.54 -16.97
C ASN A 142 18.48 14.81 -17.93
N ASP A 143 17.38 14.30 -17.37
CA ASP A 143 16.42 13.48 -18.08
C ASP A 143 15.72 14.29 -19.20
N GLN A 144 15.98 13.92 -20.45
CA GLN A 144 15.47 14.65 -21.61
C GLN A 144 13.95 14.56 -21.75
N PHE A 145 13.31 13.54 -21.16
CA PHE A 145 11.85 13.46 -21.14
C PHE A 145 11.22 14.65 -20.38
N PHE A 146 11.95 15.21 -19.41
CA PHE A 146 11.48 16.34 -18.61
C PHE A 146 11.96 17.70 -19.14
N VAL A 147 12.96 17.71 -20.02
CA VAL A 147 13.52 18.92 -20.66
C VAL A 147 12.86 19.19 -22.01
N LYS A 148 12.86 18.19 -22.90
CA LYS A 148 12.36 18.27 -24.27
C LYS A 148 11.64 16.97 -24.64
N PRO A 149 10.42 16.75 -24.10
CA PRO A 149 9.70 15.50 -24.31
C PRO A 149 9.40 15.26 -25.79
N PRO A 150 9.63 14.05 -26.32
CA PRO A 150 9.15 13.67 -27.63
C PRO A 150 7.62 13.53 -27.61
N ALA A 151 6.98 13.65 -28.77
CA ALA A 151 5.50 13.67 -28.87
C ALA A 151 4.84 12.41 -28.29
N TRP A 152 5.47 11.24 -28.42
CA TRP A 152 4.97 9.99 -27.85
C TRP A 152 5.00 9.98 -26.32
N PHE A 153 5.90 10.75 -25.69
CA PHE A 153 5.97 10.82 -24.22
C PHE A 153 4.76 11.54 -23.64
N THR A 154 4.25 12.58 -24.33
CA THR A 154 3.01 13.25 -23.96
C THR A 154 1.82 12.28 -23.93
N LEU A 155 1.75 11.32 -24.86
CA LEU A 155 0.73 10.26 -24.83
C LEU A 155 0.84 9.41 -23.55
N TYR A 156 2.06 9.08 -23.12
CA TYR A 156 2.27 8.30 -21.89
C TYR A 156 1.83 9.07 -20.64
N ILE A 157 2.10 10.37 -20.57
CA ILE A 157 1.61 11.22 -19.47
C ILE A 157 0.06 11.20 -19.43
N TRP A 158 -0.60 11.26 -20.58
CA TRP A 158 -2.07 11.13 -20.64
C TRP A 158 -2.56 9.75 -20.19
N LEU A 159 -1.86 8.68 -20.55
CA LEU A 159 -2.18 7.33 -20.05
C LEU A 159 -2.00 7.23 -18.54
N GLU A 160 -0.98 7.88 -17.96
CA GLU A 160 -0.80 7.92 -16.52
C GLU A 160 -1.94 8.66 -15.82
N LEU A 161 -2.36 9.80 -16.36
CA LEU A 161 -3.49 10.57 -15.84
C LEU A 161 -4.82 9.82 -15.95
N ILE A 162 -5.17 9.33 -17.16
CA ILE A 162 -6.50 8.81 -17.46
C ILE A 162 -6.66 7.36 -17.01
N TYR A 163 -5.58 6.57 -17.06
CA TYR A 163 -5.64 5.14 -16.77
C TYR A 163 -4.90 4.77 -15.47
N HIS A 164 -3.66 5.21 -15.25
CA HIS A 164 -2.94 4.80 -14.03
C HIS A 164 -3.59 5.34 -12.75
N ILE A 165 -4.00 6.62 -12.70
CA ILE A 165 -4.58 7.18 -11.46
C ILE A 165 -5.88 6.45 -11.06
N PRO A 166 -6.92 6.35 -11.91
CA PRO A 166 -8.17 5.69 -11.52
C PRO A 166 -7.96 4.22 -11.17
N LEU A 167 -7.10 3.52 -11.91
CA LEU A 167 -6.80 2.13 -11.65
C LEU A 167 -6.01 1.94 -10.35
N SER A 168 -5.07 2.84 -10.04
CA SER A 168 -4.28 2.77 -8.80
C SER A 168 -5.17 2.94 -7.58
N LEU A 169 -6.15 3.86 -7.63
CA LEU A 169 -7.15 4.04 -6.57
C LEU A 169 -8.01 2.77 -6.40
N TYR A 170 -8.47 2.19 -7.51
CA TYR A 170 -9.18 0.91 -7.49
C TYR A 170 -8.31 -0.22 -6.92
N ALA A 171 -7.04 -0.31 -7.32
CA ALA A 171 -6.10 -1.34 -6.89
C ALA A 171 -5.83 -1.26 -5.39
N VAL A 172 -5.67 -0.05 -4.84
CA VAL A 172 -5.52 0.17 -3.38
C VAL A 172 -6.72 -0.42 -2.64
N GLN A 173 -7.94 -0.07 -3.06
CA GLN A 173 -9.15 -0.57 -2.42
C GLN A 173 -9.29 -2.10 -2.56
N ALA A 174 -9.01 -2.63 -3.74
CA ALA A 174 -9.18 -4.05 -4.04
C ALA A 174 -8.14 -4.93 -3.30
N LEU A 175 -6.87 -4.50 -3.26
CA LEU A 175 -5.80 -5.19 -2.53
C LEU A 175 -5.97 -5.09 -1.01
N TRP A 176 -6.47 -3.96 -0.51
CA TRP A 176 -6.76 -3.79 0.92
C TRP A 176 -7.85 -4.77 1.37
N SER A 177 -8.98 -4.78 0.65
CA SER A 177 -10.19 -5.54 1.00
C SER A 177 -10.14 -7.03 0.61
N ASN A 178 -9.28 -7.44 -0.33
CA ASN A 178 -9.31 -8.76 -0.99
C ASN A 178 -10.67 -9.13 -1.61
N ALA A 179 -11.52 -8.15 -1.87
CA ALA A 179 -12.92 -8.44 -2.16
C ALA A 179 -13.18 -8.76 -3.63
N ASP A 180 -12.34 -8.26 -4.56
CA ASP A 180 -12.67 -8.28 -5.98
C ASP A 180 -11.94 -9.41 -6.75
N PRO A 181 -12.65 -10.42 -7.29
CA PRO A 181 -12.05 -11.46 -8.12
C PRO A 181 -11.49 -10.93 -9.46
N LYS A 182 -11.82 -9.69 -9.86
CA LYS A 182 -11.32 -9.05 -11.09
C LYS A 182 -9.99 -8.31 -10.89
N THR A 183 -9.48 -8.21 -9.66
CA THR A 183 -8.20 -7.54 -9.41
C THR A 183 -7.06 -8.07 -10.31
N PRO A 184 -6.89 -9.40 -10.53
CA PRO A 184 -5.80 -9.89 -11.37
C PRO A 184 -5.84 -9.40 -12.82
N ILE A 185 -7.03 -9.27 -13.42
CA ILE A 185 -7.10 -8.81 -14.82
C ILE A 185 -6.75 -7.31 -14.93
N HIS A 186 -7.21 -6.49 -13.99
CA HIS A 186 -6.90 -5.06 -13.97
C HIS A 186 -5.41 -4.80 -13.73
N LEU A 187 -4.82 -5.47 -12.74
CA LEU A 187 -3.39 -5.33 -12.45
C LEU A 187 -2.51 -5.93 -13.57
N LEU A 188 -2.98 -6.95 -14.29
CA LEU A 188 -2.26 -7.49 -15.45
C LEU A 188 -2.17 -6.47 -16.58
N ILE A 189 -3.29 -5.83 -16.94
CA ILE A 189 -3.31 -4.82 -18.01
C ILE A 189 -2.40 -3.65 -17.64
N TYR A 190 -2.47 -3.19 -16.38
CA TYR A 190 -1.55 -2.19 -15.84
C TYR A 190 -0.11 -2.61 -15.99
N ALA A 191 0.26 -3.77 -15.45
CA ALA A 191 1.62 -4.29 -15.46
C ALA A 191 2.19 -4.36 -16.88
N ILE A 192 1.41 -4.83 -17.85
CA ILE A 192 1.83 -4.91 -19.26
C ILE A 192 2.03 -3.51 -19.83
N GLN A 193 1.05 -2.61 -19.67
CA GLN A 193 1.16 -1.26 -20.20
C GLN A 193 2.37 -0.54 -19.61
N THR A 194 2.51 -0.55 -18.27
CA THR A 194 3.64 0.06 -17.57
C THR A 194 4.97 -0.55 -17.99
N ALA A 195 5.05 -1.87 -18.18
CA ALA A 195 6.27 -2.50 -18.67
C ALA A 195 6.63 -2.03 -20.09
N VAL A 196 5.64 -1.92 -20.98
CA VAL A 196 5.87 -1.43 -22.36
C VAL A 196 6.31 0.03 -22.36
N THR A 197 5.60 0.93 -21.68
CA THR A 197 5.97 2.35 -21.65
C THR A 197 7.34 2.57 -21.03
N THR A 198 7.64 1.87 -19.93
CA THR A 198 8.94 1.96 -19.26
C THR A 198 10.07 1.38 -20.11
N ALA A 199 9.83 0.23 -20.77
CA ALA A 199 10.80 -0.35 -21.70
C ALA A 199 11.08 0.56 -22.89
N THR A 200 10.06 1.24 -23.43
CA THR A 200 10.24 2.28 -24.46
C THR A 200 11.14 3.41 -23.96
N CYS A 201 10.90 3.93 -22.76
CA CYS A 201 11.75 4.97 -22.17
C CYS A 201 13.20 4.48 -21.99
N ILE A 202 13.40 3.23 -21.55
CA ILE A 202 14.72 2.63 -21.41
C ILE A 202 15.43 2.52 -22.75
N ALA A 203 14.76 2.00 -23.77
CA ALA A 203 15.32 1.90 -25.12
C ALA A 203 15.72 3.28 -25.65
N ASP A 204 14.89 4.30 -25.43
CA ASP A 204 15.14 5.66 -25.92
C ASP A 204 16.32 6.32 -25.20
N TYR A 205 16.37 6.34 -23.86
CA TYR A 205 17.50 7.00 -23.17
C TYR A 205 18.83 6.27 -23.38
N MET A 206 18.80 4.96 -23.59
CA MET A 206 20.00 4.19 -23.93
C MET A 206 20.55 4.60 -25.30
N SER A 207 19.69 5.07 -26.22
CA SER A 207 20.08 5.57 -27.54
C SER A 207 20.68 6.98 -27.52
N TRP A 208 20.50 7.75 -26.44
CA TRP A 208 20.98 9.14 -26.38
C TRP A 208 22.52 9.21 -26.45
N GLY A 209 23.04 9.83 -27.50
CA GLY A 209 24.48 10.04 -27.68
C GLY A 209 25.07 11.15 -26.79
N SER A 210 24.22 12.02 -26.23
CA SER A 210 24.61 13.14 -25.39
C SER A 210 24.88 12.78 -23.93
N HIS A 211 24.57 11.55 -23.51
CA HIS A 211 24.68 11.09 -22.12
C HIS A 211 25.83 10.10 -21.97
N THR A 212 26.64 10.28 -20.92
CA THR A 212 27.68 9.31 -20.56
C THR A 212 27.06 8.00 -20.06
N ASN A 213 27.84 6.93 -20.03
CA ASN A 213 27.37 5.64 -19.51
C ASN A 213 26.99 5.73 -18.02
N GLU A 214 27.67 6.58 -17.26
CA GLU A 214 27.37 6.84 -15.84
C GLU A 214 26.01 7.52 -15.70
N GLN A 215 25.72 8.54 -16.52
CA GLN A 215 24.41 9.21 -16.51
C GLN A 215 23.28 8.25 -16.90
N LYS A 216 23.50 7.40 -17.90
CA LYS A 216 22.56 6.34 -18.29
C LYS A 216 22.34 5.33 -17.16
N LEU A 217 23.39 4.99 -16.42
CA LEU A 217 23.28 4.10 -15.25
C LEU A 217 22.48 4.75 -14.12
N GLU A 218 22.69 6.05 -13.84
CA GLU A 218 21.89 6.78 -12.85
C GLU A 218 20.40 6.83 -13.22
N LEU A 219 20.08 7.08 -14.49
CA LEU A 219 18.71 6.96 -15.01
C LEU A 219 18.19 5.52 -14.86
N GLY A 220 19.02 4.53 -15.19
CA GLY A 220 18.68 3.12 -15.06
C GLY A 220 18.29 2.71 -13.65
N LYS A 221 18.90 3.30 -12.61
CA LYS A 221 18.52 3.04 -11.20
C LYS A 221 17.08 3.45 -10.88
N LEU A 222 16.50 4.38 -11.64
CA LEU A 222 15.10 4.80 -11.49
C LEU A 222 14.17 3.91 -12.33
N TYR A 223 14.46 3.75 -13.62
CA TYR A 223 13.57 3.07 -14.57
C TYR A 223 13.58 1.54 -14.43
N VAL A 224 14.75 0.93 -14.20
CA VAL A 224 14.89 -0.54 -14.20
C VAL A 224 14.14 -1.20 -13.03
N PRO A 225 14.19 -0.70 -11.78
CA PRO A 225 13.38 -1.26 -10.70
C PRO A 225 11.89 -1.16 -10.97
N TYR A 226 11.45 -0.07 -11.59
CA TYR A 226 10.05 0.12 -11.95
C TYR A 226 9.60 -0.91 -12.99
N LEU A 227 10.39 -1.12 -14.05
CA LEU A 227 10.16 -2.17 -15.03
C LEU A 227 10.13 -3.57 -14.39
N MET A 228 11.07 -3.87 -13.49
CA MET A 228 11.12 -5.17 -12.80
C MET A 228 9.85 -5.43 -11.98
N VAL A 229 9.37 -4.42 -11.24
CA VAL A 229 8.12 -4.54 -10.47
C VAL A 229 6.94 -4.79 -11.40
N SER A 230 6.84 -4.07 -12.51
CA SER A 230 5.77 -4.26 -13.50
C SER A 230 5.80 -5.66 -14.11
N VAL A 231 6.95 -6.13 -14.56
CA VAL A 231 7.09 -7.49 -15.14
C VAL A 231 6.74 -8.56 -14.12
N PHE A 232 7.25 -8.44 -12.89
CA PHE A 232 6.96 -9.39 -11.82
C PHE A 232 5.47 -9.42 -11.46
N MET A 233 4.84 -8.25 -11.34
CA MET A 233 3.40 -8.12 -11.11
C MET A 233 2.60 -8.75 -12.26
N GLY A 234 3.01 -8.53 -13.50
CA GLY A 234 2.38 -9.13 -14.69
C GLY A 234 2.41 -10.66 -14.65
N VAL A 235 3.56 -11.26 -14.33
CA VAL A 235 3.70 -12.71 -14.22
C VAL A 235 2.84 -13.28 -13.08
N ASP A 236 2.82 -12.63 -11.92
CA ASP A 236 1.98 -13.06 -10.79
C ASP A 236 0.49 -12.98 -11.15
N MET A 237 0.04 -11.86 -11.71
CA MET A 237 -1.37 -11.67 -12.10
C MET A 237 -1.81 -12.63 -13.22
N TYR A 238 -0.94 -12.86 -14.21
CA TYR A 238 -1.18 -13.86 -15.25
C TYR A 238 -1.35 -15.26 -14.65
N SER A 239 -0.47 -15.65 -13.74
CA SER A 239 -0.53 -16.96 -13.06
C SER A 239 -1.81 -17.11 -12.23
N ARG A 240 -2.25 -16.05 -11.54
CA ARG A 240 -3.52 -16.02 -10.81
C ARG A 240 -4.73 -16.15 -11.73
N LEU A 241 -4.71 -15.46 -12.87
CA LEU A 241 -5.78 -15.50 -13.86
C LEU A 241 -5.91 -16.90 -14.49
N VAL A 242 -4.79 -17.51 -14.90
CA VAL A 242 -4.78 -18.87 -15.46
C VAL A 242 -5.33 -19.89 -14.47
N ALA A 243 -4.94 -19.81 -13.20
CA ALA A 243 -5.45 -20.69 -12.15
C ALA A 243 -6.98 -20.52 -11.95
N ALA A 244 -7.48 -19.29 -11.97
CA ALA A 244 -8.90 -19.00 -11.82
C ALA A 244 -9.74 -19.52 -12.99
N VAL A 245 -9.25 -19.35 -14.23
CA VAL A 245 -9.92 -19.84 -15.44
C VAL A 245 -9.91 -21.36 -15.50
N SER A 246 -8.76 -21.99 -15.24
CA SER A 246 -8.61 -23.45 -15.29
C SER A 246 -9.49 -24.15 -14.26
N GLY A 247 -9.58 -23.62 -13.03
CA GLY A 247 -10.45 -24.17 -11.99
C GLY A 247 -11.94 -24.13 -12.36
N ARG A 248 -12.38 -23.05 -13.02
CA ARG A 248 -13.76 -22.94 -13.52
C ARG A 248 -14.05 -23.89 -14.67
N TYR A 249 -13.09 -24.07 -15.59
CA TYR A 249 -13.24 -25.00 -16.71
C TYR A 249 -13.44 -26.44 -16.23
N ILE A 250 -12.62 -26.90 -15.28
CA ILE A 250 -12.72 -28.25 -14.71
C ILE A 250 -14.04 -28.40 -13.94
N GLY A 251 -14.38 -27.46 -13.05
CA GLY A 251 -15.63 -27.53 -12.27
C GLY A 251 -16.89 -27.51 -13.13
N GLY A 252 -16.89 -26.78 -14.26
CA GLY A 252 -17.99 -26.76 -15.21
C GLY A 252 -18.15 -28.08 -15.98
N ARG A 253 -17.04 -28.72 -16.35
CA ARG A 253 -17.05 -30.03 -17.05
C ARG A 253 -17.62 -31.13 -16.15
N ASP A 254 -17.19 -31.20 -14.90
CA ASP A 254 -17.64 -32.23 -13.95
C ASP A 254 -19.12 -32.04 -13.56
N GLY A 255 -19.56 -30.79 -13.40
CA GLY A 255 -20.96 -30.46 -13.16
C GLY A 255 -21.89 -30.81 -14.33
N ALA A 256 -21.43 -30.60 -15.57
CA ALA A 256 -22.17 -30.97 -16.76
C ALA A 256 -22.29 -32.50 -16.94
N SER A 257 -21.25 -33.26 -16.56
CA SER A 257 -21.30 -34.73 -16.62
C SER A 257 -22.28 -35.34 -15.63
N LYS A 258 -22.48 -34.72 -14.44
CA LYS A 258 -23.41 -35.23 -13.42
C LYS A 258 -24.88 -34.98 -13.73
N LYS A 259 -25.22 -34.02 -14.59
CA LYS A 259 -26.63 -33.67 -14.90
C LYS A 259 -27.24 -34.53 -16.01
N LYS A 260 -26.46 -35.41 -16.64
CA LYS A 260 -26.87 -36.30 -17.74
C LYS A 260 -27.24 -37.73 -17.29
N ASN A 261 -27.10 -38.04 -16.01
CA ASN A 261 -27.53 -39.30 -15.38
C ASN A 261 -28.68 -39.01 -14.42
#